data_AF-A0A8T5CQE9-F1
#
_entry.id   AF-A0A8T5CQE9-F1
#
_cell.length_a   1.000
_cell.length_b   1.000
_cell.length_c   1.000
_cell.angle_alpha   90.00
_cell.angle_beta   90.00
_cell.angle_gamma   90.00
#
_symmetry.space_group_name_H-M   'P 1'
#
loop_
_entity.id
_entity.type
_entity.pdbx_description
1 polymer ?
#
loop_
_entity_poly.entity_id
_entity_poly.type
_entity_poly.pdbx_seq_one_letter_code
_entity_poly.pdbx_strand_id
1 'polypeptide(L)' 'MRDEQTDERTDELERAVLALLDCRGATPIDEILSGVDGHPIEIEHACSRLQQAGELRSRSCGVYTRPASHGGYPPMGRH' A
#
# COMPACT_ATOMS: atom_id res chain seq x y z
N MET A 1 -12.14 25.33 4.13
CA MET A 1 -13.02 24.60 3.18
C MET A 1 -12.24 24.14 1.94
N ARG A 2 -10.91 23.91 2.01
CA ARG A 2 -10.10 23.54 0.83
C ARG A 2 -9.23 22.29 1.05
N ASP A 3 -9.55 21.52 2.08
CA ASP A 3 -8.70 20.42 2.58
C ASP A 3 -9.45 19.08 2.63
N GLU A 4 -10.79 19.10 2.64
CA GLU A 4 -11.63 17.90 2.77
C GLU A 4 -11.72 17.08 1.46
N GLN A 5 -11.90 17.76 0.31
CA GLN A 5 -11.99 17.09 -1.00
C GLN A 5 -10.68 16.43 -1.44
N THR A 6 -9.53 16.93 -0.98
CA THR A 6 -8.21 16.33 -1.29
C THR A 6 -7.99 15.07 -0.45
N ASP A 7 -8.52 15.05 0.77
CA ASP A 7 -8.37 13.91 1.68
C ASP A 7 -9.24 12.74 1.20
N GLU A 8 -10.51 12.97 0.87
CA GLU A 8 -11.42 11.93 0.35
C GLU A 8 -10.88 11.19 -0.88
N ARG A 9 -10.33 11.95 -1.84
CA ARG A 9 -9.71 11.37 -3.04
C ARG A 9 -8.44 10.58 -2.73
N THR A 10 -7.70 11.01 -1.72
CA THR A 10 -6.52 10.29 -1.25
C THR A 10 -6.92 8.99 -0.55
N ASP A 11 -7.95 9.01 0.28
CA ASP A 11 -8.51 7.80 0.92
C ASP A 11 -8.98 6.76 -0.12
N GLU A 12 -9.59 7.20 -1.22
CA GLU A 12 -9.98 6.30 -2.31
C GLU A 12 -8.77 5.65 -2.99
N LEU A 13 -7.72 6.42 -3.27
CA LEU A 13 -6.46 5.92 -3.82
C LEU A 13 -5.79 4.93 -2.86
N GLU A 14 -5.75 5.24 -1.57
CA GLU A 14 -5.19 4.35 -0.56
C GLU A 14 -5.94 3.01 -0.52
N ARG A 15 -7.28 3.04 -0.54
CA ARG A 15 -8.10 1.82 -0.61
C ARG A 15 -7.86 1.03 -1.89
N ALA A 16 -7.75 1.69 -3.03
CA ALA A 16 -7.48 1.04 -4.32
C ALA A 16 -6.12 0.33 -4.33
N VAL A 17 -5.07 0.99 -3.82
CA VAL A 17 -3.73 0.40 -3.68
C VAL A 17 -3.77 -0.82 -2.77
N LEU A 18 -4.43 -0.72 -1.61
CA LEU A 18 -4.56 -1.83 -0.68
C LEU A 18 -5.33 -3.01 -1.29
N ALA A 19 -6.46 -2.76 -1.95
CA ALA A 19 -7.26 -3.80 -2.60
C ALA A 19 -6.49 -4.53 -3.72
N LEU A 20 -5.68 -3.79 -4.49
CA LEU A 20 -4.83 -4.37 -5.52
C LEU A 20 -3.76 -5.30 -4.92
N LEU A 21 -3.14 -4.88 -3.81
CA LEU A 21 -2.16 -5.70 -3.08
C LEU A 21 -2.79 -6.89 -2.35
N ASP A 22 -4.02 -6.78 -1.87
CA ASP A 22 -4.78 -7.91 -1.31
C ASP A 22 -5.07 -8.97 -2.38
N CYS A 23 -5.34 -8.53 -3.61
CA CYS A 23 -5.65 -9.42 -4.74
C CYS A 23 -4.39 -10.07 -5.34
N ARG A 24 -3.31 -9.29 -5.57
CA ARG A 24 -2.09 -9.75 -6.27
C ARG A 24 -0.95 -10.15 -5.33
N GLY A 25 -0.96 -9.70 -4.08
CA GLY A 25 0.18 -9.78 -3.18
C GLY A 25 1.23 -8.70 -3.46
N ALA A 26 2.50 -9.04 -3.30
CA ALA A 26 3.60 -8.10 -3.50
C ALA A 26 3.66 -7.58 -4.95
N THR A 27 3.51 -6.27 -5.13
CA THR A 27 3.34 -5.64 -6.45
C THR A 27 4.32 -4.46 -6.63
N PRO A 28 5.00 -4.33 -7.78
CA PRO A 28 5.87 -3.20 -8.07
C PRO A 28 5.10 -1.90 -8.29
N ILE A 29 5.72 -0.75 -7.99
CA ILE A 29 5.09 0.57 -8.15
C ILE A 29 4.57 0.82 -9.58
N ASP A 30 5.30 0.39 -10.62
CA ASP A 30 4.85 0.52 -12.01
C ASP A 30 3.53 -0.21 -12.28
N GLU A 31 3.32 -1.39 -11.68
CA GLU A 31 2.05 -2.11 -11.80
C GLU A 31 0.94 -1.47 -10.98
N ILE A 32 1.25 -0.89 -9.83
CA ILE A 32 0.30 -0.12 -9.03
C ILE A 32 -0.15 1.11 -9.81
N LEU A 33 0.79 1.85 -10.40
CA LEU A 33 0.53 3.02 -11.26
C LEU A 33 -0.31 2.66 -12.48
N SER A 34 -0.14 1.46 -13.05
CA SER A 34 -0.94 0.99 -14.18
C SER A 34 -2.30 0.42 -13.77
N GLY A 35 -2.47 -0.01 -12.51
CA GLY A 35 -3.67 -0.70 -12.03
C GLY A 35 -4.60 0.18 -11.18
N VAL A 36 -4.13 1.35 -10.76
CA VAL A 36 -4.88 2.32 -9.96
C VAL A 36 -5.09 3.58 -10.80
N ASP A 37 -6.35 3.97 -10.98
CA ASP A 37 -6.70 5.22 -11.65
C ASP A 37 -6.33 6.43 -10.76
N GLY A 38 -5.23 7.09 -11.10
CA GLY A 38 -4.73 8.26 -10.39
C GLY A 38 -3.51 8.88 -11.06
N HIS A 39 -3.18 10.12 -10.70
CA HIS A 39 -1.90 10.67 -11.12
C HIS A 39 -0.75 9.96 -10.38
N PRO A 40 0.40 9.72 -11.03
CA PRO A 40 1.51 9.02 -10.39
C PRO A 40 1.94 9.63 -9.05
N ILE A 41 1.97 10.96 -8.99
CA ILE A 41 2.29 11.71 -7.77
C ILE A 41 1.26 11.44 -6.66
N GLU A 42 -0.04 11.39 -6.97
CA GLU A 42 -1.09 11.10 -5.97
C GLU A 42 -0.96 9.66 -5.44
N ILE A 43 -0.64 8.71 -6.32
CA ILE A 43 -0.43 7.30 -5.95
C ILE A 43 0.83 7.14 -5.09
N GLU A 44 1.92 7.83 -5.41
CA GLU A 44 3.13 7.85 -4.59
C GLU A 44 2.87 8.45 -3.21
N HIS A 45 2.08 9.52 -3.13
CA HIS A 45 1.66 10.13 -1.88
C HIS A 45 0.81 9.17 -1.05
N ALA A 46 -0.16 8.49 -1.65
CA ALA A 46 -0.98 7.45 -0.99
C ALA A 46 -0.12 6.30 -0.47
N CYS A 47 0.80 5.79 -1.30
CA CYS A 47 1.77 4.77 -0.90
C CYS A 47 2.64 5.22 0.30
N SER A 48 3.09 6.47 0.29
CA SER A 48 3.88 7.07 1.38
C SER A 48 3.07 7.18 2.68
N ARG A 49 1.81 7.65 2.61
CA ARG A 49 0.90 7.72 3.78
C ARG A 49 0.64 6.33 4.35
N LEU A 50 0.34 5.34 3.50
CA LEU A 50 0.14 3.95 3.93
C LEU A 50 1.40 3.31 4.56
N GLN A 51 2.60 3.65 4.06
CA GLN A 51 3.85 3.23 4.70
C GLN A 51 4.02 3.86 6.08
N GLN A 52 3.72 5.16 6.22
CA GLN A 52 3.78 5.86 7.50
C GLN A 52 2.76 5.30 8.50
N ALA A 53 1.58 4.90 8.04
CA ALA A 53 0.56 4.23 8.82
C ALA A 53 0.92 2.77 9.17
N GLY A 54 1.94 2.19 8.52
CA GLY A 54 2.34 0.79 8.71
C GLY A 54 1.49 -0.23 7.95
N GLU A 55 0.58 0.21 7.09
CA GLU A 55 -0.28 -0.62 6.25
C GLU A 55 0.44 -1.17 5.02
N LEU A 56 1.56 -0.55 4.63
CA LEU A 56 2.43 -0.99 3.54
C LEU A 56 3.88 -1.11 3.96
N ARG A 57 4.58 -2.06 3.34
CA ARG A 57 6.03 -2.22 3.42
C ARG A 57 6.60 -2.14 2.01
N SER A 58 7.56 -1.25 1.77
CA SER A 58 8.43 -1.36 0.60
C SER A 58 9.49 -2.42 0.84
N ARG A 59 9.75 -3.24 -0.17
CA ARG A 59 10.96 -4.05 -0.30
C ARG A 59 11.92 -3.36 -1.25
N SER A 60 13.17 -3.83 -1.25
CA SER A 60 14.17 -3.45 -2.24
C SER A 60 13.58 -3.57 -3.66
N CYS A 61 13.88 -2.57 -4.51
CA CYS A 61 13.40 -2.44 -5.91
C CYS A 61 11.97 -1.88 -6.11
N GLY A 62 11.40 -1.13 -5.17
CA GLY A 62 10.13 -0.41 -5.40
C GLY A 62 8.91 -1.34 -5.41
N VAL A 63 9.02 -2.51 -4.80
CA VAL A 63 7.93 -3.46 -4.62
C VAL A 63 7.24 -3.20 -3.30
N TYR A 64 5.92 -3.05 -3.33
CA TYR A 64 5.09 -2.85 -2.16
C TYR A 64 4.39 -4.15 -1.79
N THR A 65 4.27 -4.41 -0.50
CA THR A 65 3.49 -5.52 0.03
C THR A 65 2.68 -5.02 1.22
N ARG A 66 1.47 -5.54 1.41
CA ARG A 66 0.86 -5.45 2.73
C ARG A 66 1.69 -6.28 3.70
N PRO A 67 2.04 -5.75 4.88
CA PRO A 67 2.52 -6.60 5.95
C PRO A 67 1.40 -7.60 6.24
N ALA A 68 1.72 -8.89 6.24
CA ALA A 68 0.76 -9.88 6.71
C ALA A 68 0.33 -9.45 8.12
N SER A 69 -0.93 -9.04 8.27
CA SER A 69 -1.51 -8.69 9.57
C SER A 69 -1.09 -9.80 10.52
N HIS A 70 -0.28 -9.45 11.52
CA HIS A 70 0.64 -10.33 12.24
C HIS A 70 -0.03 -11.64 12.68
N GLY A 71 -0.05 -12.61 11.78
CA GLY A 71 -0.69 -13.91 11.90
C GLY A 71 0.39 -14.96 11.79
N GLY A 72 1.15 -15.11 12.88
CA GLY A 72 1.97 -16.28 13.12
C GLY A 72 3.35 -16.26 12.46
N TYR A 73 4.34 -15.72 13.16
CA TYR A 73 5.54 -16.52 13.33
C TYR A 73 5.14 -17.74 14.17
N PRO A 74 5.22 -19.00 13.69
CA PRO A 74 5.24 -20.11 14.64
C PRO A 74 6.47 -19.90 15.53
N PRO A 75 6.37 -20.08 16.86
CA PRO A 75 7.56 -20.16 17.68
C PRO A 75 8.38 -21.31 17.10
N MET A 76 9.56 -21.00 16.54
CA MET A 76 10.54 -22.01 16.18
C MET A 76 10.88 -22.74 17.49
N GLY A 77 10.18 -23.85 17.73
CA GLY A 77 10.44 -24.78 18.81
C GLY A 77 11.84 -25.31 18.61
N ARG A 78 12.78 -24.80 19.41
CA ARG A 78 14.13 -25.32 19.49
C ARG A 78 14.10 -26.49 20.46
N HIS A 79 14.02 -27.70 19.90
CA HIS A 79 14.37 -28.95 20.61
C HIS A 79 15.88 -29.00 20.88
#